data_AF-X1NT61-F1
#
_entry.id   AF-X1NT61-F1
#
_cell.length_a   1.000
_cell.length_b   1.000
_cell.length_c   1.000
_cell.angle_alpha   90.00
_cell.angle_beta   90.00
_cell.angle_gamma   90.00
#
_symmetry.space_group_name_H-M   'P 1'
#
loop_
_entity.id
_entity.type
_entity.pdbx_description
1 polymer ?
#
loop_
_entity_poly.entity_id
_entity_poly.type
_entity_poly.pdbx_seq_one_letter_code
_entity_poly.pdbx_strand_id
1 'polypeptide(L)'
;LGTVTDLVPLVGENRYLVKEGLKVLNNTQRIGLQELIKLARLKLGELNTKHISKALGPRLNAASRMDDATTSYRLVTTRSPEEVHALAQELDARNAERQRLTDKVLRKAKERLVHRLYPPLLIEGHESYPVGVIGLVAGKLVNEFHKPAIILKLGVRCA
;
A
#
# COMPACT_ATOMS: atom_id res chain seq x y z
N LEU A 1 -8.86 -5.02 9.77
CA LEU A 1 -8.04 -4.67 8.59
C LEU A 1 -7.83 -3.16 8.55
N GLY A 2 -8.90 -2.36 8.38
CA GLY A 2 -8.86 -0.89 8.37
C GLY A 2 -8.01 -0.25 9.46
N THR A 3 -8.26 -0.57 10.73
CA THR A 3 -7.51 -0.03 11.88
C THR A 3 -5.97 -0.17 11.74
N VAL A 4 -5.50 -1.27 11.15
CA VAL A 4 -4.06 -1.50 10.95
C VAL A 4 -3.56 -0.79 9.69
N THR A 5 -4.37 -0.71 8.63
CA THR A 5 -3.99 -0.05 7.38
C THR A 5 -3.96 1.47 7.50
N ASP A 6 -4.77 2.02 8.40
CA ASP A 6 -4.85 3.46 8.66
C ASP A 6 -3.79 3.93 9.67
N LEU A 7 -2.85 3.05 10.06
CA LEU A 7 -1.75 3.33 10.99
C LEU A 7 -2.22 3.93 12.32
N VAL A 8 -3.43 3.58 12.77
CA VAL A 8 -4.01 4.07 14.01
C VAL A 8 -3.23 3.50 15.21
N PRO A 9 -2.96 4.29 16.28
CA PRO A 9 -2.31 3.79 17.48
C PRO A 9 -3.03 2.55 18.06
N LEU A 10 -2.29 1.45 18.20
CA LEU A 10 -2.80 0.18 18.75
C LEU A 10 -2.78 0.16 20.28
N VAL A 11 -3.54 1.09 20.85
CA VAL A 11 -3.77 1.26 22.30
C VAL A 11 -5.27 1.13 22.59
N GLY A 12 -5.64 0.89 23.85
CA GLY A 12 -7.04 0.82 24.29
C GLY A 12 -7.92 -0.06 23.40
N GLU A 13 -9.03 0.50 22.94
CA GLU A 13 -10.03 -0.17 22.10
C GLU A 13 -9.47 -0.64 20.76
N ASN A 14 -8.61 0.15 20.11
CA ASN A 14 -7.98 -0.24 18.84
C ASN A 14 -7.13 -1.50 19.02
N ARG A 15 -6.41 -1.60 20.14
CA ARG A 15 -5.64 -2.81 20.49
C ARG A 15 -6.55 -4.02 20.64
N TYR A 16 -7.67 -3.85 21.34
CA TYR A 16 -8.64 -4.91 21.54
C TYR A 16 -9.26 -5.37 20.21
N LEU A 17 -9.77 -4.44 19.41
CA LEU A 17 -10.37 -4.71 18.09
C LEU A 17 -9.40 -5.40 17.15
N VAL A 18 -8.13 -4.97 17.11
CA VAL A 18 -7.12 -5.60 16.26
C VAL A 18 -6.74 -7.00 16.76
N LYS A 19 -6.65 -7.19 18.08
CA LYS A 19 -6.36 -8.51 18.68
C LYS A 19 -7.45 -9.52 18.35
N GLU A 20 -8.72 -9.18 18.59
CA GLU A 20 -9.85 -10.08 18.29
C GLU A 20 -10.05 -10.22 16.77
N GLY A 21 -9.92 -9.13 16.02
CA GLY A 21 -9.97 -9.15 14.57
C GLY A 21 -8.88 -10.01 13.92
N LEU A 22 -7.70 -10.12 14.52
CA LEU A 22 -6.64 -11.02 14.06
C LEU A 22 -7.01 -12.50 14.25
N LYS A 23 -7.68 -12.86 15.36
CA LYS A 23 -8.18 -14.24 15.56
C LYS A 23 -9.21 -14.58 14.49
N VAL A 24 -10.13 -13.67 14.21
CA VAL A 24 -11.15 -13.83 13.16
C VAL A 24 -10.51 -13.91 11.77
N LEU A 25 -9.55 -13.03 11.46
CA LEU A 25 -8.86 -13.02 10.17
C LEU A 25 -8.09 -14.33 9.94
N ASN A 26 -7.43 -14.86 10.96
CA ASN A 26 -6.70 -16.12 10.88
C ASN A 26 -7.59 -17.34 10.63
N ASN A 27 -8.90 -17.23 10.94
CA ASN A 27 -9.90 -18.28 10.75
C ASN A 27 -10.99 -17.86 9.76
N THR A 28 -10.71 -16.87 8.89
CA THR A 28 -11.72 -16.28 8.02
C THR A 28 -12.28 -17.28 7.02
N GLN A 29 -13.61 -17.29 6.86
CA GLN A 29 -14.31 -18.03 5.81
C GLN A 29 -14.64 -17.15 4.59
N ARG A 30 -14.21 -15.87 4.61
CA ARG A 30 -14.43 -14.94 3.49
C ARG A 30 -13.48 -15.31 2.35
N ILE A 31 -14.04 -15.93 1.30
CA ILE A 31 -13.31 -16.44 0.14
C ILE A 31 -12.40 -15.39 -0.51
N GLY A 32 -12.83 -14.12 -0.60
CA GLY A 32 -12.00 -13.05 -1.14
C GLY A 32 -10.75 -12.73 -0.30
N LEU A 33 -10.86 -12.81 1.03
CA LEU A 33 -9.69 -12.63 1.90
C LEU A 33 -8.75 -13.84 1.83
N GLN A 34 -9.30 -15.05 1.72
CA GLN A 34 -8.51 -16.27 1.58
C GLN A 34 -7.66 -16.24 0.30
N GLU A 35 -8.25 -15.85 -0.84
CA GLU A 35 -7.51 -15.75 -2.10
C GLU A 35 -6.44 -14.67 -2.04
N LEU A 36 -6.73 -13.52 -1.41
CA LEU A 36 -5.72 -12.46 -1.23
C LEU A 36 -4.55 -12.90 -0.34
N ILE A 37 -4.82 -13.66 0.72
CA ILE A 37 -3.81 -14.24 1.61
C ILE A 37 -2.94 -15.23 0.83
N LYS A 38 -3.55 -16.09 0.00
CA LYS A 38 -2.86 -17.04 -0.86
C LYS A 38 -1.95 -16.35 -1.88
N LEU A 39 -2.44 -15.34 -2.59
CA LEU A 39 -1.62 -14.55 -3.53
C LEU A 39 -0.47 -13.80 -2.83
N ALA A 40 -0.72 -13.33 -1.61
CA ALA A 40 0.31 -12.75 -0.76
C ALA A 40 1.35 -13.76 -0.23
N ARG A 41 1.20 -15.06 -0.54
CA ARG A 41 2.03 -16.17 -0.05
C ARG A 41 2.08 -16.23 1.47
N LEU A 42 0.96 -15.90 2.10
CA LEU A 42 0.79 -15.95 3.54
C LEU A 42 -0.01 -17.19 3.94
N LYS A 43 0.15 -17.60 5.21
CA LYS A 43 -0.53 -18.76 5.76
C LYS A 43 -1.60 -18.33 6.78
N LEU A 44 -2.80 -18.87 6.63
CA LEU A 44 -3.86 -18.75 7.63
C LEU A 44 -3.40 -19.38 8.95
N GLY A 45 -3.79 -18.79 10.08
CA GLY A 45 -3.31 -19.17 11.42
C GLY A 45 -2.03 -18.42 11.85
N GLU A 46 -1.26 -17.85 10.92
CA GLU A 46 0.02 -17.18 11.18
C GLU A 46 0.00 -15.67 10.86
N LEU A 47 -1.18 -15.10 10.58
CA LEU A 47 -1.35 -13.70 10.23
C LEU A 47 -1.17 -12.80 11.46
N ASN A 48 -0.46 -11.69 11.27
CA ASN A 48 -0.22 -10.67 12.27
C ASN A 48 -0.38 -9.26 11.66
N THR A 49 -0.22 -8.20 12.47
CA THR A 49 -0.36 -6.81 12.02
C THR A 49 0.65 -6.42 10.93
N LYS A 50 1.85 -7.02 10.91
CA LYS A 50 2.86 -6.82 9.85
C LYS A 50 2.37 -7.39 8.53
N HIS A 51 1.75 -8.57 8.52
CA HIS A 51 1.14 -9.16 7.33
C HIS A 51 0.00 -8.28 6.79
N ILE A 52 -0.84 -7.74 7.67
CA ILE A 52 -1.89 -6.80 7.26
C ILE A 52 -1.29 -5.54 6.64
N SER A 53 -0.38 -4.85 7.34
CA SER A 53 0.19 -3.57 6.90
C SER A 53 1.08 -3.67 5.66
N LYS A 54 1.80 -4.79 5.47
CA LYS A 54 2.79 -4.93 4.39
C LYS A 54 2.33 -5.76 3.20
N ALA A 55 1.31 -6.61 3.35
CA ALA A 55 0.89 -7.51 2.28
C ALA A 55 -0.59 -7.36 1.89
N LEU A 56 -1.50 -7.38 2.87
CA LEU A 56 -2.95 -7.34 2.57
C LEU A 56 -3.44 -5.92 2.27
N GLY A 57 -3.14 -4.97 3.17
CA GLY A 57 -3.49 -3.56 3.03
C GLY A 57 -2.98 -2.93 1.74
N PRO A 58 -1.71 -3.11 1.36
CA PRO A 58 -1.19 -2.59 0.11
C PRO A 58 -1.93 -3.09 -1.13
N ARG A 59 -2.45 -4.33 -1.15
CA ARG A 59 -3.25 -4.86 -2.26
C ARG A 59 -4.64 -4.26 -2.31
N LEU A 60 -5.34 -4.23 -1.18
CA LEU A 60 -6.65 -3.57 -1.08
C LEU A 60 -6.58 -2.08 -1.43
N ASN A 61 -5.51 -1.40 -1.01
CA ASN A 61 -5.36 0.04 -1.28
C ASN A 61 -4.86 0.34 -2.69
N ALA A 62 -4.40 -0.66 -3.46
CA ALA A 62 -3.94 -0.46 -4.83
C ALA A 62 -5.08 0.00 -5.74
N ALA A 63 -6.32 -0.44 -5.47
CA ALA A 63 -7.50 -0.05 -6.21
C ALA A 63 -7.90 1.43 -5.98
N SER A 64 -7.81 1.91 -4.73
CA SER A 64 -8.23 3.29 -4.37
C SER A 64 -7.37 4.40 -5.00
N ARG A 65 -6.10 4.10 -5.35
CA ARG A 65 -5.15 5.09 -5.88
C ARG A 65 -5.06 5.11 -7.41
N MET A 66 -5.90 4.30 -8.07
CA MET A 66 -5.97 4.11 -9.52
C MET A 66 -7.42 4.22 -10.03
N ASP A 67 -8.26 5.01 -9.33
CA ASP A 67 -9.64 5.35 -9.72
C ASP A 67 -10.68 4.22 -9.71
N ASP A 68 -10.43 3.10 -9.02
CA ASP A 68 -11.41 2.01 -8.90
C ASP A 68 -11.36 1.32 -7.53
N ALA A 69 -11.86 2.01 -6.51
CA ALA A 69 -12.04 1.47 -5.16
C ALA A 69 -13.05 0.31 -5.10
N THR A 70 -13.88 0.16 -6.14
CA THR A 70 -14.97 -0.82 -6.22
C THR A 70 -14.44 -2.26 -6.24
N THR A 71 -13.28 -2.51 -6.85
CA THR A 71 -12.67 -3.85 -6.93
C THR A 71 -12.42 -4.44 -5.54
N SER A 72 -11.89 -3.62 -4.61
CA SER A 72 -11.55 -4.09 -3.25
C SER A 72 -12.79 -4.35 -2.41
N TYR A 73 -13.81 -3.51 -2.56
CA TYR A 73 -15.11 -3.74 -1.95
C TYR A 73 -15.72 -5.06 -2.46
N ARG A 74 -15.81 -5.23 -3.79
CA ARG A 74 -16.35 -6.45 -4.40
C ARG A 74 -15.59 -7.69 -3.95
N LEU A 75 -14.26 -7.65 -3.87
CA LEU A 75 -13.46 -8.78 -3.42
C LEU A 75 -13.87 -9.22 -2.02
N VAL A 76 -14.08 -8.29 -1.09
CA VAL A 76 -14.41 -8.65 0.30
C VAL A 76 -15.88 -9.00 0.53
N THR A 77 -16.77 -8.69 -0.42
CA THR A 77 -18.22 -8.94 -0.31
C THR A 77 -18.76 -10.03 -1.21
N THR A 78 -18.09 -10.36 -2.32
CA THR A 78 -18.57 -11.37 -3.28
C THR A 78 -18.64 -12.77 -2.66
N ARG A 79 -19.54 -13.57 -3.21
CA ARG A 79 -19.73 -14.99 -2.88
C ARG A 79 -19.42 -15.92 -4.06
N SER A 80 -19.10 -15.38 -5.25
CA SER A 80 -18.69 -16.19 -6.42
C SER A 80 -17.20 -16.50 -6.35
N PRO A 81 -16.80 -17.78 -6.29
CA PRO A 81 -15.39 -18.16 -6.35
C PRO A 81 -14.68 -17.69 -7.63
N GLU A 82 -15.39 -17.70 -8.76
CA GLU A 82 -14.88 -17.26 -10.06
C GLU A 82 -14.57 -15.76 -10.03
N GLU A 83 -15.49 -14.95 -9.49
CA GLU A 83 -15.31 -13.51 -9.33
C GLU A 83 -14.15 -13.19 -8.36
N VAL A 84 -14.04 -13.93 -7.25
CA VAL A 84 -12.94 -13.76 -6.29
C VAL A 84 -11.58 -13.90 -6.96
N HIS A 85 -11.39 -14.94 -7.77
CA HIS A 85 -10.10 -15.18 -8.40
C HIS A 85 -9.73 -14.02 -9.34
N ALA A 86 -10.66 -13.57 -10.18
CA ALA A 86 -10.44 -12.46 -11.10
C ALA A 86 -10.13 -11.15 -10.35
N LEU A 87 -10.93 -10.79 -9.34
CA LEU A 87 -10.74 -9.57 -8.56
C LEU A 87 -9.42 -9.59 -7.77
N ALA A 88 -9.05 -10.74 -7.19
CA ALA A 88 -7.82 -10.86 -6.42
C ALA A 88 -6.57 -10.73 -7.32
N GLN A 89 -6.58 -11.34 -8.52
CA GLN A 89 -5.52 -11.19 -9.52
C GLN A 89 -5.39 -9.75 -9.99
N GLU A 90 -6.51 -9.07 -10.25
CA GLU A 90 -6.51 -7.67 -10.64
C GLU A 90 -5.87 -6.78 -9.55
N LEU A 91 -6.25 -6.96 -8.28
CA LEU A 91 -5.63 -6.21 -7.18
C LEU A 91 -4.15 -6.51 -7.00
N ASP A 92 -3.73 -7.76 -7.18
CA ASP A 92 -2.32 -8.15 -7.10
C ASP A 92 -1.50 -7.51 -8.22
N ALA A 93 -2.01 -7.53 -9.46
CA ALA A 93 -1.40 -6.88 -10.62
C ALA A 93 -1.29 -5.36 -10.44
N ARG A 94 -2.38 -4.70 -9.99
CA ARG A 94 -2.37 -3.25 -9.68
C ARG A 94 -1.36 -2.93 -8.58
N ASN A 95 -1.29 -3.76 -7.54
CA ASN A 95 -0.30 -3.61 -6.47
C ASN A 95 1.14 -3.77 -6.99
N ALA A 96 1.41 -4.77 -7.84
CA ALA A 96 2.71 -5.00 -8.44
C ALA A 96 3.15 -3.81 -9.31
N GLU A 97 2.25 -3.30 -10.17
CA GLU A 97 2.52 -2.13 -10.99
C GLU A 97 2.80 -0.89 -10.13
N ARG A 98 2.00 -0.67 -9.07
CA ARG A 98 2.23 0.42 -8.12
C ARG A 98 3.61 0.31 -7.45
N GLN A 99 4.01 -0.90 -7.02
CA GLN A 99 5.33 -1.11 -6.42
C GLN A 99 6.45 -0.81 -7.44
N ARG A 100 6.34 -1.33 -8.66
CA ARG A 100 7.29 -1.08 -9.76
C ARG A 100 7.44 0.42 -10.05
N LEU A 101 6.33 1.15 -10.14
CA LEU A 101 6.34 2.61 -10.35
C LEU A 101 6.96 3.34 -9.16
N THR A 102 6.63 2.94 -7.94
CA THR A 102 7.23 3.50 -6.71
C THR A 102 8.74 3.35 -6.73
N ASP A 103 9.25 2.16 -7.05
CA ASP A 103 10.68 1.89 -7.05
C ASP A 103 11.42 2.63 -8.18
N LYS A 104 10.79 2.73 -9.36
CA LYS A 104 11.29 3.53 -10.49
C LYS A 104 11.43 5.01 -10.09
N VAL A 105 10.41 5.58 -9.45
CA VAL A 105 10.43 6.99 -9.04
C VAL A 105 11.41 7.20 -7.89
N LEU A 106 11.47 6.29 -6.92
CA LEU A 106 12.41 6.35 -5.81
C LEU A 106 13.86 6.37 -6.31
N ARG A 107 14.21 5.50 -7.25
CA ARG A 107 15.55 5.47 -7.85
C ARG A 107 15.90 6.82 -8.49
N LYS A 108 15.02 7.36 -9.33
CA LYS A 108 15.21 8.67 -9.96
C LYS A 108 15.36 9.80 -8.94
N ALA A 109 14.53 9.79 -7.90
CA ALA A 109 14.59 10.79 -6.85
C ALA A 109 15.92 10.75 -6.11
N LYS A 110 16.42 9.55 -5.76
CA LYS A 110 17.73 9.37 -5.13
C LYS A 110 18.86 9.87 -6.02
N GLU A 111 18.90 9.48 -7.29
CA GLU A 111 19.93 9.92 -8.25
C GLU A 111 20.03 11.45 -8.28
N ARG A 112 18.91 12.17 -8.19
CA ARG A 112 18.86 13.64 -8.20
C ARG A 112 19.15 14.28 -6.84
N LEU A 113 18.92 13.56 -5.75
CA LEU A 113 19.21 14.00 -4.39
C LEU A 113 20.69 13.80 -4.01
N VAL A 114 21.39 12.82 -4.61
CA VAL A 114 22.81 12.51 -4.33
C VAL A 114 23.72 13.72 -4.52
N HIS A 115 23.40 14.59 -5.49
CA HIS A 115 24.19 15.80 -5.78
C HIS A 115 23.92 16.97 -4.82
N ARG A 116 23.04 16.81 -3.83
CA ARG A 116 22.72 17.85 -2.85
C ARG A 116 23.47 17.60 -1.55
N LEU A 117 24.18 18.61 -1.06
CA LEU A 117 24.85 18.60 0.25
C LEU A 117 23.82 18.32 1.35
N TYR A 118 23.78 17.08 1.86
CA TYR A 118 22.94 16.54 2.96
C TYR A 118 21.92 17.50 3.59
N PRO A 119 20.85 17.92 2.89
CA PRO A 119 19.96 18.94 3.42
C PRO A 119 19.15 18.37 4.60
N PRO A 120 18.69 19.20 5.55
CA PRO A 120 17.81 18.74 6.65
C PRO A 120 16.43 18.29 6.14
N LEU A 121 16.06 18.71 4.93
CA LEU A 121 14.80 18.39 4.25
C LEU A 121 15.11 17.92 2.82
N LEU A 122 14.56 16.77 2.43
CA LEU A 122 14.67 16.25 1.07
C LEU A 122 13.51 16.81 0.24
N ILE A 123 13.80 17.57 -0.81
CA ILE A 123 12.76 18.06 -1.74
C ILE A 123 13.14 17.64 -3.15
N GLU A 124 12.27 16.89 -3.81
CA GLU A 124 12.45 16.57 -5.23
C GLU A 124 11.12 16.58 -6.00
N GLY A 125 11.16 17.04 -7.24
CA GLY A 125 9.97 17.14 -8.08
C GLY A 125 10.26 16.90 -9.54
N HIS A 126 9.36 16.19 -10.22
CA HIS A 126 9.47 15.93 -11.65
C HIS A 126 8.09 15.75 -12.30
N GLU A 127 7.92 16.21 -13.54
CA GLU A 127 6.65 16.14 -14.28
C GLU A 127 6.18 14.69 -14.50
N SER A 128 7.12 13.80 -14.81
CA SER A 128 6.87 12.35 -14.96
C SER A 128 6.48 11.58 -13.69
N TYR A 129 6.41 12.21 -12.50
CA TYR A 129 6.06 11.49 -11.27
C TYR A 129 4.55 11.23 -11.19
N PRO A 130 4.11 9.95 -11.10
CA PRO A 130 2.69 9.65 -10.94
C PRO A 130 2.18 10.05 -9.55
N VAL A 131 1.08 10.81 -9.49
CA VAL A 131 0.48 11.29 -8.22
C VAL A 131 0.14 10.12 -7.28
N GLY A 132 -0.27 8.98 -7.83
CA GLY A 132 -0.60 7.79 -7.03
C GLY A 132 0.55 7.22 -6.20
N VAL A 133 1.82 7.52 -6.53
CA VAL A 133 3.01 6.93 -5.87
C VAL A 133 3.89 7.93 -5.12
N ILE A 134 3.73 9.25 -5.30
CA ILE A 134 4.63 10.25 -4.69
C ILE A 134 4.70 10.14 -3.15
N GLY A 135 3.57 9.86 -2.49
CA GLY A 135 3.53 9.69 -1.04
C GLY A 135 4.27 8.43 -0.56
N LEU A 136 4.23 7.34 -1.35
CA LEU A 136 4.99 6.12 -1.04
C LEU A 136 6.50 6.36 -1.17
N VAL A 137 6.90 7.11 -2.18
CA VAL A 137 8.31 7.50 -2.40
C VAL A 137 8.80 8.38 -1.25
N ALA A 138 8.03 9.41 -0.87
CA ALA A 138 8.35 10.27 0.26
C ALA A 138 8.55 9.45 1.56
N GLY A 139 7.60 8.55 1.87
CA GLY A 139 7.72 7.68 3.04
C GLY A 139 8.97 6.77 3.01
N LYS A 140 9.33 6.22 1.84
CA LYS A 140 10.56 5.43 1.69
C LYS A 140 11.82 6.27 1.92
N LEU A 141 11.86 7.50 1.40
CA LEU A 141 12.99 8.42 1.64
C LEU A 141 13.11 8.81 3.12
N VAL A 142 11.99 9.09 3.80
CA VAL A 142 11.98 9.38 5.25
C VAL A 142 12.55 8.20 6.03
N ASN A 143 12.13 6.98 5.71
CA ASN A 143 12.61 5.78 6.40
C ASN A 143 14.10 5.50 6.17
N GLU A 144 14.62 5.82 4.99
CA GLU A 144 16.01 5.53 4.61
C GLU A 144 17.00 6.61 5.07
N PHE A 145 16.62 7.88 4.95
CA PHE A 145 17.51 9.00 5.25
C PHE A 145 17.25 9.64 6.62
N HIS A 146 16.21 9.20 7.34
CA HIS A 146 15.78 9.75 8.63
C HIS A 146 15.56 11.27 8.61
N LYS A 147 15.04 11.78 7.48
CA LYS A 147 14.80 13.20 7.22
C LYS A 147 13.42 13.39 6.62
N PRO A 148 12.71 14.50 6.91
CA PRO A 148 11.49 14.84 6.20
C PRO A 148 11.72 14.86 4.68
N ALA A 149 10.73 14.41 3.91
CA ALA A 149 10.81 14.36 2.45
C ALA A 149 9.53 14.89 1.79
N ILE A 150 9.70 15.72 0.76
CA ILE A 150 8.64 16.27 -0.08
C ILE A 150 8.90 15.81 -1.52
N ILE A 151 7.91 15.12 -2.11
CA ILE A 151 7.96 14.65 -3.49
C ILE A 151 6.80 15.26 -4.28
N LEU A 152 7.13 15.94 -5.37
CA LEU A 152 6.17 16.73 -6.14
C LEU A 152 6.02 16.20 -7.57
N LYS A 153 4.78 16.13 -8.06
CA LYS A 153 4.53 16.13 -9.49
C LYS A 153 4.52 17.59 -9.95
N LEU A 154 5.49 17.97 -10.76
CA LEU A 154 5.51 19.32 -11.33
C LEU A 154 4.42 19.43 -12.40
N GLY A 155 3.67 20.54 -12.38
CA GLY A 155 2.74 20.88 -13.46
C GLY A 155 3.51 21.29 -14.70
N VAL A 156 2.90 21.10 -15.88
CA VAL A 156 3.44 21.67 -17.12
C VAL A 156 3.36 23.19 -16.99
N ARG A 157 4.46 23.91 -17.19
CA ARG A 157 4.45 25.38 -17.19
C ARG A 157 3.41 25.84 -18.21
N CYS A 158 2.38 26.55 -17.75
CA CYS A 158 1.56 27.37 -18.63
C CYS A 158 2.47 28.49 -19.16
N ALA A 159 2.69 28.50 -20.48
CA ALA A 159 3.36 29.59 -21.19
C ALA A 159 2.44 30.80 -21.27
#